data_AF-A0A381KN37-F1
#
_entry.id   AF-A0A381KN37-F1
#
_cell.length_a   1.000
_cell.length_b   1.000
_cell.length_c   1.000
_cell.angle_alpha   90.00
_cell.angle_beta   90.00
_cell.angle_gamma   90.00
#
_symmetry.space_group_name_H-M   'P 1'
#
loop_
_entity.id
_entity.type
_entity.pdbx_description
1 polymer ?
#
loop_
_entity_poly.entity_id
_entity_poly.type
_entity_poly.pdbx_seq_one_letter_code
_entity_poly.pdbx_strand_id
1 'polypeptide(L)'
;MEIGLYCKAKNKLVNVVDNIEISNFTVPSYIKRGDLLISVSTGGKSPSLSSKIKKEIEERYTEDYEEYLNVLGDIRKKVIKKYEDKSKRKDVLNMLVTLDLEELKKFDI
;
A
#
# COMPACT_ATOMS: atom_id res chain seq x y z
N MET A 1 11.55 -11.66 -28.11
CA MET A 1 12.74 -11.45 -27.22
C MET A 1 13.50 -10.17 -27.54
N GLU A 2 13.62 -9.76 -28.81
CA GLU A 2 14.39 -8.58 -29.25
C GLU A 2 14.03 -7.26 -28.54
N ILE A 3 12.73 -6.99 -28.35
CA ILE A 3 12.24 -5.82 -27.60
C ILE A 3 12.72 -5.84 -26.14
N GLY A 4 12.74 -7.01 -25.49
CA GLY A 4 13.19 -7.15 -24.11
C GLY A 4 14.68 -6.84 -23.93
N LEU A 5 15.51 -7.37 -24.84
CA LEU A 5 16.95 -7.07 -24.87
C LEU A 5 17.22 -5.60 -25.15
N TYR A 6 16.49 -5.00 -26.11
CA TYR A 6 16.59 -3.57 -26.40
C TYR A 6 16.26 -2.70 -25.18
N CYS A 7 15.15 -2.98 -24.51
CA CYS A 7 14.74 -2.27 -23.30
C CYS A 7 15.79 -2.42 -22.18
N LYS A 8 16.29 -3.63 -21.93
CA LYS A 8 17.33 -3.90 -20.94
C LYS A 8 18.60 -3.11 -21.24
N ALA A 9 19.07 -3.13 -22.50
CA ALA A 9 20.25 -2.38 -22.94
C ALA A 9 20.10 -0.85 -22.83
N LYS A 10 18.86 -0.35 -22.91
CA LYS A 10 18.53 1.08 -22.74
C LYS A 10 18.15 1.45 -21.30
N ASN A 11 18.39 0.58 -20.32
CA ASN A 11 18.01 0.76 -18.90
C ASN A 11 16.52 1.11 -18.71
N LYS A 12 15.65 0.55 -19.55
CA LYS A 12 14.19 0.63 -19.37
C LYS A 12 13.73 -0.55 -18.54
N LEU A 13 12.73 -0.33 -17.68
CA LEU A 13 12.10 -1.41 -16.93
C LEU A 13 11.44 -2.38 -17.91
N VAL A 14 11.80 -3.65 -17.81
CA VAL A 14 11.27 -4.73 -18.64
C VAL A 14 11.07 -5.97 -17.77
N ASN A 15 9.85 -6.51 -17.82
CA ASN A 15 9.49 -7.79 -17.23
C ASN A 15 8.96 -8.67 -18.36
N VAL A 16 9.72 -9.70 -18.71
CA VAL A 16 9.29 -10.73 -19.65
C VAL A 16 8.89 -11.96 -18.84
N VAL A 17 7.58 -12.20 -18.79
CA VAL A 17 6.94 -13.21 -17.91
C VAL A 17 7.62 -14.59 -17.99
N ASP A 18 7.97 -15.01 -19.20
CA ASP A 18 8.55 -16.35 -19.44
C ASP A 18 10.09 -16.37 -19.48
N ASN A 19 10.76 -15.23 -19.24
CA ASN A 19 12.22 -15.15 -19.32
C ASN A 19 12.81 -14.15 -18.31
N ILE A 20 13.28 -14.70 -17.19
CA ILE A 20 13.92 -13.95 -16.10
C ILE A 20 15.25 -13.33 -16.54
N GLU A 21 16.02 -13.97 -17.42
CA GLU A 21 17.35 -13.49 -17.82
C GLU A 21 17.29 -12.15 -18.56
N ILE A 22 16.25 -11.91 -19.36
CA ILE A 22 16.07 -10.64 -20.08
C ILE A 22 15.23 -9.63 -19.30
N SER A 23 14.66 -10.03 -18.16
CA SER A 23 13.94 -9.15 -17.25
C SER A 23 14.91 -8.40 -16.34
N ASN A 24 14.60 -7.15 -16.01
CA ASN A 24 15.33 -6.35 -15.00
C ASN A 24 14.40 -5.80 -13.91
N PHE A 25 13.14 -6.21 -13.93
CA PHE A 25 12.12 -5.84 -12.97
C PHE A 25 11.14 -7.02 -12.77
N THR A 26 10.57 -7.12 -11.58
CA THR A 26 9.53 -8.11 -11.24
C THR A 26 8.30 -7.39 -10.72
N VAL A 27 7.12 -7.73 -11.22
CA VAL A 27 5.85 -7.26 -10.66
C VAL A 27 5.56 -8.03 -9.37
N PRO A 28 5.54 -7.39 -8.18
CA PRO A 28 5.23 -8.09 -6.94
C PRO A 28 3.75 -8.46 -6.87
N SER A 29 3.42 -9.41 -5.99
CA SER A 29 2.02 -9.61 -5.58
C SER A 29 1.57 -8.39 -4.78
N TYR A 30 0.34 -7.93 -4.95
CA TYR A 30 -0.17 -6.78 -4.20
C TYR A 30 -1.65 -6.93 -3.82
N ILE A 31 -2.04 -6.12 -2.84
CA ILE A 31 -3.40 -5.93 -2.32
C ILE A 31 -3.71 -4.45 -2.47
N LYS A 32 -4.92 -4.12 -2.93
CA LYS A 32 -5.39 -2.74 -3.09
C LYS A 32 -6.76 -2.56 -2.44
N ARG A 33 -6.92 -1.51 -1.64
CA ARG A 33 -8.17 -1.07 -0.98
C ARG A 33 -8.28 0.44 -1.16
N GLY A 34 -8.95 0.90 -2.21
CA GLY A 34 -8.84 2.29 -2.66
C GLY A 34 -7.38 2.75 -2.82
N ASP A 35 -6.96 3.71 -1.99
CA ASP A 35 -5.60 4.27 -1.96
C ASP A 35 -4.59 3.47 -1.11
N LEU A 36 -5.02 2.48 -0.33
CA LEU A 36 -4.12 1.57 0.39
C LEU A 36 -3.56 0.54 -0.59
N LEU A 37 -2.22 0.48 -0.70
CA LEU A 37 -1.51 -0.50 -1.50
C LEU A 37 -0.48 -1.24 -0.62
N ILE A 38 -0.58 -2.56 -0.58
CA ILE A 38 0.39 -3.42 0.12
C ILE A 38 1.02 -4.36 -0.91
N SER A 39 2.34 -4.30 -1.07
CA SER A 39 3.08 -5.18 -1.98
C SER A 39 3.89 -6.23 -1.23
N VAL A 40 3.85 -7.47 -1.70
CA VAL A 40 4.61 -8.61 -1.20
C VAL A 40 5.57 -9.10 -2.28
N SER A 41 6.87 -9.15 -1.95
CA SER A 41 7.92 -9.63 -2.85
C SER A 41 8.87 -10.56 -2.12
N THR A 42 9.26 -11.66 -2.76
CA THR A 42 10.32 -12.58 -2.30
C THR A 42 11.61 -12.40 -3.09
N GLY A 43 11.76 -11.30 -3.84
CA GLY A 43 12.92 -11.07 -4.72
C GLY A 43 13.04 -12.13 -5.82
N GLY A 44 11.91 -12.67 -6.28
CA GLY A 44 11.86 -13.72 -7.30
C GLY A 44 12.16 -15.14 -6.79
N LYS A 45 12.56 -15.31 -5.52
CA LYS A 45 12.94 -16.63 -4.97
C LYS A 45 11.75 -17.58 -4.81
N SER A 46 10.56 -17.06 -4.52
CA SER A 46 9.37 -17.88 -4.31
C SER A 46 8.07 -17.10 -4.58
N PRO A 47 7.54 -17.18 -5.82
CA PRO A 47 6.24 -16.60 -6.15
C PRO A 47 5.08 -17.21 -5.33
N SER A 48 5.17 -18.50 -5.01
CA SER A 48 4.18 -19.21 -4.20
C SER A 48 4.13 -18.68 -2.77
N LEU A 49 5.28 -18.39 -2.15
CA LEU A 49 5.32 -17.77 -0.82
C LEU A 49 4.77 -16.34 -0.84
N SER A 50 5.10 -15.54 -1.87
CA SER A 50 4.51 -14.20 -2.04
C SER A 50 2.98 -14.26 -2.13
N SER A 51 2.43 -15.23 -2.87
CA SER A 51 0.98 -15.45 -2.98
C SER A 51 0.35 -15.90 -1.65
N LYS A 52 1.03 -16.78 -0.90
CA LYS A 52 0.58 -17.21 0.43
C LYS A 52 0.48 -16.04 1.42
N ILE A 53 1.56 -15.26 1.55
CA ILE A 53 1.60 -14.09 2.45
C ILE A 53 0.56 -13.05 2.02
N LYS A 54 0.37 -12.83 0.71
CA LYS A 54 -0.68 -11.95 0.20
C LYS A 54 -2.05 -12.34 0.77
N LYS A 55 -2.42 -13.62 0.70
CA LYS A 55 -3.72 -14.12 1.21
C LYS A 55 -3.87 -13.89 2.72
N GLU A 56 -2.82 -14.16 3.50
CA GLU A 56 -2.81 -13.90 4.95
C GLU A 56 -3.04 -12.42 5.28
N ILE A 57 -2.49 -11.50 4.48
CA ILE A 57 -2.67 -10.06 4.64
C ILE A 57 -4.09 -9.62 4.21
N GLU A 58 -4.67 -10.23 3.17
CA GLU A 58 -6.03 -9.94 2.72
C GLU A 58 -7.09 -10.23 3.80
N GLU A 59 -6.85 -11.23 4.65
CA GLU A 59 -7.72 -11.54 5.81
C GLU A 59 -7.70 -10.44 6.87
N ARG A 60 -6.58 -9.73 7.02
CA ARG A 60 -6.41 -8.66 8.01
C ARG A 60 -6.82 -7.29 7.50
N TYR A 61 -6.52 -7.00 6.23
CA TYR A 61 -6.85 -5.73 5.58
C TYR A 61 -7.97 -5.97 4.57
N THR A 62 -9.20 -6.06 5.09
CA THR A 62 -10.37 -6.39 4.29
C THR A 62 -10.81 -5.22 3.41
N GLU A 63 -11.88 -5.39 2.62
CA GLU A 63 -12.37 -4.36 1.68
C GLU A 63 -12.81 -3.05 2.37
N ASP A 64 -13.19 -3.12 3.65
CA ASP A 64 -13.57 -1.99 4.49
C ASP A 64 -12.44 -0.97 4.73
N TYR A 65 -11.17 -1.35 4.54
CA TYR A 65 -10.03 -0.46 4.71
C TYR A 65 -10.03 0.71 3.72
N GLU A 66 -10.72 0.59 2.59
CA GLU A 66 -10.94 1.72 1.68
C GLU A 66 -11.75 2.83 2.36
N GLU A 67 -12.87 2.47 3.00
CA GLU A 67 -13.70 3.41 3.74
C GLU A 67 -12.96 3.98 4.96
N TYR A 68 -12.27 3.11 5.72
CA TYR A 68 -11.43 3.52 6.85
C TYR A 68 -10.42 4.59 6.46
N LEU A 69 -9.69 4.38 5.37
CA LEU A 69 -8.67 5.31 4.91
C LEU A 69 -9.27 6.65 4.47
N ASN A 70 -10.42 6.62 3.79
CA ASN A 70 -11.13 7.82 3.37
C ASN A 70 -11.58 8.67 4.57
N VAL A 71 -12.23 8.05 5.56
CA VAL A 71 -12.68 8.71 6.80
C VAL A 71 -11.50 9.28 7.57
N LEU A 72 -10.44 8.47 7.76
CA LEU A 72 -9.21 8.92 8.43
C LEU A 72 -8.58 10.11 7.72
N GLY A 73 -8.56 10.09 6.38
CA GLY A 73 -8.03 11.17 5.54
C GLY A 73 -8.79 12.49 5.72
N ASP A 74 -10.11 12.43 5.83
CA ASP A 74 -10.95 13.62 6.03
C ASP A 74 -10.81 14.19 7.44
N ILE A 75 -10.79 13.34 8.46
CA ILE A 75 -10.53 13.77 9.85
C ILE A 75 -9.14 14.40 9.95
N ARG A 76 -8.12 13.79 9.32
CA ARG A 76 -6.75 14.34 9.28
C ARG A 76 -6.71 15.77 8.74
N LYS A 77 -7.46 16.08 7.68
CA LYS A 77 -7.54 17.45 7.13
C LYS A 77 -8.12 18.43 8.16
N LYS A 78 -9.13 18.03 8.93
CA LYS A 78 -9.72 18.84 10.00
C LYS A 78 -8.74 19.06 11.15
N VAL A 79 -8.09 18.00 11.63
CA VAL A 79 -7.04 18.06 12.68
C VAL A 79 -5.93 19.03 12.29
N ILE A 80 -5.44 18.96 11.05
CA ILE A 80 -4.36 19.84 10.57
C ILE A 80 -4.77 21.31 10.58
N LYS A 81 -6.04 21.61 10.27
CA LYS A 81 -6.58 22.98 10.30
C LYS A 81 -6.83 23.48 11.72
N LYS A 82 -7.25 22.61 12.63
CA LYS A 82 -7.63 22.97 14.01
C LYS A 82 -6.44 23.22 14.92
N TYR A 83 -5.38 22.40 14.81
CA TYR A 83 -4.23 22.47 15.71
C TYR A 83 -3.02 23.12 15.03
N GLU A 84 -2.71 24.36 15.42
CA GLU A 84 -1.48 25.05 15.03
C GLU A 84 -0.24 24.44 15.72
N ASP A 85 -0.40 24.02 16.97
CA ASP A 85 0.65 23.35 17.74
C ASP A 85 1.01 21.99 17.12
N LYS A 86 2.26 21.87 16.66
CA LYS A 86 2.76 20.68 15.98
C LYS A 86 2.79 19.44 16.88
N SER A 87 3.07 19.59 18.17
CA SER A 87 3.12 18.47 19.11
C SER A 87 1.71 17.92 19.34
N LYS A 88 0.77 18.80 19.71
CA LYS A 88 -0.64 18.40 19.92
C LYS A 88 -1.24 17.77 18.67
N ARG A 89 -0.96 18.35 17.50
CA ARG A 89 -1.39 17.81 16.21
C ARG A 89 -0.84 16.40 15.98
N LYS A 90 0.44 16.16 16.26
CA LYS A 90 1.07 14.84 16.12
C LYS A 90 0.41 13.82 17.05
N ASP A 91 0.16 14.21 18.30
CA ASP A 91 -0.44 13.33 19.31
C ASP A 91 -1.85 12.90 18.89
N VAL A 92 -2.69 13.84 18.43
CA VAL A 92 -4.03 13.53 17.93
C VAL A 92 -3.97 12.63 16.70
N LEU A 93 -3.10 12.94 15.72
CA LEU A 93 -2.98 12.12 14.50
C LEU A 93 -2.52 10.69 14.79
N ASN A 94 -1.64 10.49 15.77
CA ASN A 94 -1.20 9.17 16.20
C ASN A 94 -2.31 8.40 16.93
N MET A 95 -3.16 9.09 17.68
CA MET A 95 -4.32 8.47 18.32
C MET A 95 -5.36 8.02 17.28
N LEU A 96 -5.60 8.79 16.22
CA LEU A 96 -6.59 8.43 15.20
C LEU A 96 -6.32 7.06 14.53
N VAL A 97 -5.06 6.68 14.33
CA VAL A 97 -4.73 5.39 13.71
C VAL A 97 -4.93 4.19 14.64
N THR A 98 -5.20 4.43 15.93
CA THR A 98 -5.55 3.36 16.89
C THR A 98 -7.04 3.11 16.98
N LEU A 99 -7.85 4.01 16.41
CA LEU A 99 -9.30 3.90 16.40
C LEU A 99 -9.78 2.98 15.28
N ASP A 100 -10.89 2.29 15.50
CA ASP A 100 -11.62 1.57 14.47
C ASP A 100 -12.51 2.49 13.62
N LEU A 101 -13.16 1.93 12.59
CA LEU A 101 -13.99 2.69 11.66
C LEU A 101 -15.19 3.36 12.35
N GLU A 102 -15.82 2.69 13.32
CA GLU A 102 -17.00 3.21 14.02
C GLU A 102 -16.62 4.33 15.00
N GLU A 103 -15.48 4.20 15.65
CA GLU A 103 -14.89 5.25 16.49
C GLU A 103 -14.50 6.48 15.66
N LEU A 104 -13.87 6.28 14.50
CA LEU A 104 -13.53 7.37 13.58
C LEU A 104 -14.77 8.09 13.08
N LYS A 105 -15.84 7.38 12.71
CA LYS A 105 -17.11 7.98 12.28
C LYS A 105 -17.76 8.86 13.35
N LYS A 106 -17.51 8.56 14.62
CA LYS A 106 -17.99 9.33 15.78
C LYS A 106 -17.02 10.42 16.23
N PHE A 107 -15.82 10.47 15.66
CA PHE A 107 -14.80 11.44 16.01
C PHE A 107 -15.19 12.83 15.49
N ASP A 108 -15.73 13.65 16.38
CA ASP A 108 -16.12 15.02 16.07
C ASP A 108 -14.96 15.99 16.36
N ILE A 109 -14.64 16.84 15.37
CA ILE A 109 -13.50 17.75 15.44
C ILE A 109 -13.69 19.05 14.66
#